data_AF-X1D3S4-F1
#
_entry.id   AF-X1D3S4-F1
#
_cell.length_a   1.000
_cell.length_b   1.000
_cell.length_c   1.000
_cell.angle_alpha   90.00
_cell.angle_beta   90.00
_cell.angle_gamma   90.00
#
_symmetry.space_group_name_H-M   'P 1'
#
loop_
_entity.id
_entity.type
_entity.pdbx_description
1 polymer ?
#
loop_
_entity_poly.entity_id
_entity_poly.type
_entity_poly.pdbx_seq_one_letter_code
_entity_poly.pdbx_strand_id
1 'polypeptide(L)'
;MYTFGKAMGCQGAIVVGSEELRDFLINYARSFIYTTAMPIHNLLTLKYAFEELKVTTEVVKLMKNISLFKEEIKSRNLEYLFLPSDSAIQSCIIPNNKSVREIANRIHINNFDVKAILSPTVSQGKERLRFCIHSYNSGEQIKQVLNLLSTFV
;
A
#
# COMPACT_ATOMS: atom_id res chain seq x y z
N MET A 1 0.94 -16.31 -6.65
CA MET A 1 0.88 -16.29 -5.17
C MET A 1 0.25 -14.98 -4.74
N TYR A 2 -0.64 -15.02 -3.74
CA TYR A 2 -1.34 -13.85 -3.21
C TYR A 2 -1.21 -13.82 -1.69
N THR A 3 -1.17 -12.63 -1.10
CA THR A 3 -1.11 -12.44 0.36
C THR A 3 -2.43 -11.89 0.88
N PHE A 4 -2.79 -12.32 2.09
CA PHE A 4 -3.96 -11.84 2.80
C PHE A 4 -3.66 -10.68 3.75
N GLY A 5 -2.37 -10.37 3.98
CA GLY A 5 -1.88 -9.30 4.86
C GLY A 5 -2.05 -7.87 4.36
N LYS A 6 -2.88 -7.64 3.34
CA LYS A 6 -3.06 -6.33 2.70
C LYS A 6 -4.55 -5.97 2.64
N ALA A 7 -5.11 -5.83 1.43
CA ALA A 7 -6.51 -5.45 1.23
C ALA A 7 -7.50 -6.43 1.89
N MET A 8 -7.13 -7.71 2.02
CA MET A 8 -7.97 -8.71 2.69
C MET A 8 -8.04 -8.56 4.21
N GLY A 9 -7.19 -7.71 4.83
CA GLY A 9 -7.24 -7.41 6.26
C GLY A 9 -7.01 -8.61 7.17
N CYS A 10 -6.38 -9.69 6.69
CA CYS A 10 -6.20 -10.94 7.41
C CYS A 10 -4.72 -11.38 7.37
N GLN A 11 -4.39 -12.59 7.79
CA GLN A 11 -3.03 -13.14 7.73
C GLN A 11 -2.98 -14.35 6.78
N GLY A 12 -1.83 -14.57 6.16
CA GLY A 12 -1.55 -15.75 5.34
C GLY A 12 -1.33 -15.43 3.87
N ALA A 13 -1.25 -16.50 3.08
CA ALA A 13 -1.04 -16.43 1.64
C ALA A 13 -1.61 -17.68 0.96
N ILE A 14 -1.83 -17.58 -0.35
CA ILE A 14 -2.27 -18.69 -1.19
C ILE A 14 -1.45 -18.76 -2.48
N VAL A 15 -1.18 -19.99 -2.92
CA VAL A 15 -0.66 -20.28 -4.26
C VAL A 15 -1.80 -20.86 -5.08
N VAL A 16 -2.00 -20.34 -6.29
CA VAL A 16 -3.04 -20.79 -7.22
C VAL A 16 -2.32 -21.24 -8.49
N GLY A 17 -2.67 -22.40 -9.01
CA GLY A 17 -2.05 -23.02 -10.18
C GLY A 17 -2.72 -24.35 -10.54
N SER A 18 -2.01 -25.20 -11.29
CA SER A 18 -2.51 -26.52 -11.68
C SER A 18 -2.66 -27.47 -10.48
N GLU A 19 -3.44 -28.53 -10.67
CA GLU A 19 -3.58 -29.59 -9.67
C GLU A 19 -2.24 -30.27 -9.38
N GLU A 20 -1.44 -30.53 -10.42
CA GLU A 20 -0.08 -31.06 -10.29
C GLU A 20 0.79 -30.17 -9.39
N LEU A 21 0.73 -28.84 -9.57
CA LEU A 21 1.47 -27.91 -8.71
C LEU A 21 0.96 -27.94 -7.28
N ARG A 22 -0.37 -27.96 -7.08
CA ARG A 22 -0.99 -28.06 -5.76
C ARG A 22 -0.51 -29.31 -5.04
N ASP A 23 -0.61 -30.46 -5.70
CA ASP A 23 -0.29 -31.75 -5.11
C ASP A 23 1.21 -31.87 -4.83
N PHE A 24 2.06 -31.35 -5.73
CA PHE A 24 3.49 -31.23 -5.46
C PHE A 24 3.77 -30.37 -4.22
N LEU A 25 3.18 -29.18 -4.11
CA LEU A 25 3.41 -28.29 -2.97
C LEU A 25 2.90 -28.88 -1.66
N ILE A 26 1.73 -29.53 -1.65
CA ILE A 26 1.19 -30.18 -0.45
C ILE A 26 2.12 -31.31 0.02
N ASN A 27 2.70 -32.07 -0.90
CA ASN A 27 3.54 -33.24 -0.57
C ASN A 27 5.01 -32.90 -0.29
N TYR A 28 5.56 -31.81 -0.85
CA TYR A 28 6.99 -31.53 -0.78
C TYR A 28 7.36 -30.19 -0.13
N ALA A 29 6.43 -29.24 0.03
CA ALA A 29 6.76 -27.94 0.62
C ALA A 29 6.86 -28.02 2.15
N ARG A 30 8.10 -28.05 2.66
CA ARG A 30 8.38 -28.06 4.12
C ARG A 30 7.67 -26.93 4.88
N SER A 31 7.58 -25.74 4.28
CA SER A 31 6.90 -24.57 4.88
C SER A 31 5.39 -24.73 5.01
N PHE A 32 4.79 -25.66 4.26
CA PHE A 32 3.38 -26.04 4.39
C PHE A 32 3.20 -27.23 5.34
N ILE A 33 4.07 -28.24 5.25
CA ILE A 33 3.97 -29.49 6.04
C ILE A 33 4.30 -29.27 7.52
N TYR A 34 5.33 -28.48 7.82
CA TYR A 34 5.85 -28.29 9.18
C TYR A 34 5.41 -26.95 9.80
N THR A 35 4.15 -26.58 9.59
CA THR A 35 3.56 -25.38 10.19
C THR A 35 2.15 -25.65 10.70
N THR A 36 1.69 -24.85 11.65
CA THR A 36 0.32 -24.93 12.14
C THR A 36 -0.64 -24.34 11.13
N ALA A 37 -1.75 -25.04 10.86
CA ALA A 37 -2.78 -24.55 9.97
C ALA A 37 -3.38 -23.21 10.43
N MET A 38 -3.92 -22.46 9.47
CA MET A 38 -4.58 -21.18 9.73
C MET A 38 -5.78 -21.37 10.67
N PRO A 39 -5.97 -20.48 11.68
CA PRO A 39 -7.15 -20.52 12.54
C PRO A 39 -8.47 -20.41 11.77
N ILE A 40 -9.52 -21.07 12.27
CA ILE A 40 -10.84 -21.09 11.60
C ILE A 40 -11.44 -19.70 11.41
N HIS A 41 -11.26 -18.78 12.36
CA HIS A 41 -11.78 -17.42 12.25
C HIS A 41 -11.15 -16.68 11.07
N ASN A 42 -9.84 -16.84 10.83
CA ASN A 42 -9.16 -16.26 9.68
C ASN A 42 -9.71 -16.82 8.35
N LEU A 43 -9.94 -18.13 8.29
CA LEU A 43 -10.52 -18.76 7.10
C LEU A 43 -11.93 -18.22 6.80
N LEU A 44 -12.76 -18.05 7.83
CA LEU A 44 -14.10 -17.47 7.69
C LEU A 44 -14.03 -15.99 7.28
N THR A 45 -13.16 -15.19 7.89
CA THR A 45 -12.94 -13.79 7.48
C THR A 45 -12.55 -13.71 6.02
N LEU A 46 -11.62 -14.56 5.55
CA LEU A 46 -11.22 -14.60 4.15
C LEU A 46 -12.37 -14.96 3.22
N LYS A 47 -13.17 -15.97 3.58
CA LYS A 47 -14.35 -16.35 2.79
C LYS A 47 -15.29 -15.16 2.61
N TYR A 48 -15.66 -14.49 3.69
CA TYR A 48 -16.56 -13.33 3.60
C TYR A 48 -15.93 -12.12 2.91
N ALA A 49 -14.63 -11.88 3.10
CA ALA A 49 -13.91 -10.82 2.40
C ALA A 49 -13.88 -11.05 0.88
N PHE A 50 -13.74 -12.31 0.42
CA PHE A 50 -13.81 -12.63 -1.01
C PHE A 50 -15.22 -12.47 -1.58
N GLU A 51 -16.27 -12.79 -0.82
CA GLU A 51 -17.64 -12.53 -1.25
C GLU A 51 -17.93 -11.03 -1.34
N GLU A 52 -17.50 -10.25 -0.35
CA GLU A 52 -17.63 -8.79 -0.34
C GLU A 52 -16.88 -8.14 -1.51
N LEU A 53 -15.67 -8.61 -1.84
CA LEU A 53 -14.89 -8.08 -2.96
C LEU A 53 -15.61 -8.17 -4.32
N LYS A 54 -16.57 -9.08 -4.49
CA LYS A 54 -17.34 -9.20 -5.74
C LYS A 54 -18.36 -8.07 -5.91
N VAL A 55 -18.82 -7.47 -4.81
CA VAL A 55 -19.94 -6.52 -4.79
C VAL A 55 -19.57 -5.13 -4.26
N THR A 56 -18.42 -5.00 -3.61
CA THR A 56 -18.03 -3.79 -2.92
C THR A 56 -17.84 -2.60 -3.86
N THR A 57 -18.21 -1.41 -3.40
CA THR A 57 -17.97 -0.14 -4.10
C THR A 57 -16.65 0.52 -3.68
N GLU A 58 -15.95 -0.06 -2.69
CA GLU A 58 -14.72 0.50 -2.13
C GLU A 58 -13.59 0.59 -3.14
N VAL A 59 -13.53 -0.33 -4.12
CA VAL A 59 -12.55 -0.27 -5.22
C VAL A 59 -12.76 0.98 -6.08
N VAL A 60 -14.02 1.31 -6.40
CA VAL A 60 -14.35 2.52 -7.18
C VAL A 60 -14.00 3.78 -6.39
N LYS A 61 -14.29 3.81 -5.09
CA LYS A 61 -13.89 4.93 -4.20
C LYS A 61 -12.38 5.09 -4.15
N LEU A 62 -11.63 3.99 -4.03
CA LEU A 62 -10.17 3.99 -4.07
C LEU A 62 -9.65 4.58 -5.39
N MET A 63 -10.18 4.15 -6.54
CA MET A 63 -9.78 4.68 -7.85
C MET A 63 -10.07 6.18 -7.98
N LYS A 64 -11.20 6.64 -7.44
CA LYS A 64 -11.53 8.08 -7.35
C LYS A 64 -10.53 8.83 -6.48
N ASN A 65 -10.16 8.28 -5.33
CA ASN A 65 -9.17 8.89 -4.43
C ASN A 65 -7.77 8.95 -5.06
N ILE A 66 -7.36 7.91 -5.79
CA ILE A 66 -6.10 7.90 -6.57
C ILE A 66 -6.12 9.02 -7.62
N SER A 67 -7.24 9.15 -8.33
CA SER A 67 -7.40 10.19 -9.37
C SER A 67 -7.32 11.59 -8.76
N LEU A 68 -8.05 11.84 -7.68
CA LEU A 68 -7.99 13.11 -6.93
C LEU A 68 -6.59 13.42 -6.43
N PHE A 69 -5.88 12.43 -5.87
CA PHE A 69 -4.51 12.61 -5.39
C PHE A 69 -3.57 13.01 -6.52
N LYS A 70 -3.70 12.38 -7.70
CA LYS A 70 -2.91 12.75 -8.89
C LYS A 70 -3.25 14.16 -9.36
N GLU A 71 -4.53 14.53 -9.43
CA GLU A 71 -4.97 15.88 -9.81
C GLU A 71 -4.40 16.95 -8.87
N GLU A 72 -4.41 16.71 -7.55
CA GLU A 72 -3.83 17.61 -6.55
C GLU A 72 -2.30 17.72 -6.65
N ILE A 73 -1.60 16.66 -7.05
CA ILE A 73 -0.17 16.75 -7.38
C ILE A 73 0.05 17.73 -8.54
N LYS A 74 -0.77 17.62 -9.60
CA LYS A 74 -0.66 18.49 -10.78
C LYS A 74 -0.95 19.94 -10.43
N SER A 75 -2.05 20.20 -9.74
CA SER A 75 -2.48 21.55 -9.38
C SER A 75 -1.46 22.29 -8.51
N ARG A 76 -0.62 21.56 -7.80
CA ARG A 76 0.44 22.08 -6.90
C ARG A 76 1.83 22.04 -7.52
N ASN A 77 1.96 21.69 -8.80
CA ASN A 77 3.25 21.54 -9.51
C ASN A 77 4.24 20.57 -8.83
N LEU A 78 3.73 19.53 -8.15
CA LEU A 78 4.57 18.54 -7.46
C LEU A 78 4.94 17.34 -8.35
N GLU A 79 4.49 17.30 -9.61
CA GLU A 79 4.66 16.14 -10.51
C GLU A 79 6.12 15.67 -10.63
N TYR A 80 7.08 16.60 -10.62
CA TYR A 80 8.51 16.29 -10.76
C TYR A 80 9.08 15.46 -9.60
N LEU A 81 8.43 15.49 -8.44
CA LEU A 81 8.82 14.70 -7.27
C LEU A 81 8.23 13.30 -7.31
N PHE A 82 7.13 13.07 -8.03
CA PHE A 82 6.41 11.80 -7.99
C PHE A 82 6.80 10.87 -9.13
N LEU A 83 6.91 9.58 -8.83
CA LEU A 83 6.99 8.56 -9.87
C LEU A 83 5.61 8.34 -10.51
N PRO A 84 5.54 8.12 -11.83
CA PRO A 84 4.27 7.78 -12.49
C PRO A 84 3.71 6.48 -11.90
N SER A 85 2.48 6.55 -11.38
CA SER A 85 1.78 5.41 -10.77
C SER A 85 0.27 5.57 -10.90
N ASP A 86 -0.39 4.51 -11.38
CA ASP A 86 -1.85 4.39 -11.40
C ASP A 86 -2.38 3.52 -10.24
N SER A 87 -1.50 3.11 -9.34
CA SER A 87 -1.85 2.26 -8.20
C SER A 87 -2.20 3.08 -6.96
N ALA A 88 -2.72 2.41 -5.93
CA ALA A 88 -2.92 2.98 -4.59
C ALA A 88 -1.61 3.44 -3.93
N ILE A 89 -0.44 3.08 -4.47
CA ILE A 89 0.86 3.47 -3.95
C ILE A 89 1.39 4.62 -4.79
N GLN A 90 1.60 5.77 -4.16
CA GLN A 90 2.18 6.96 -4.79
C GLN A 90 3.52 7.26 -4.11
N SER A 91 4.58 7.38 -4.91
CA SER A 91 5.96 7.53 -4.41
C SER A 91 6.50 8.91 -4.73
N CYS A 92 6.80 9.69 -3.70
CA CYS A 92 7.44 11.00 -3.80
C CYS A 92 8.93 10.86 -3.51
N ILE A 93 9.78 11.08 -4.50
CA ILE A 93 11.24 11.02 -4.41
C ILE A 93 11.73 12.27 -3.68
N ILE A 94 12.36 12.04 -2.53
CA ILE A 94 13.06 13.06 -1.75
C ILE A 94 14.43 12.47 -1.47
N PRO A 95 15.47 12.87 -2.21
CA PRO A 95 16.82 12.38 -1.97
C PRO A 95 17.26 12.68 -0.54
N ASN A 96 18.15 11.84 0.00
CA ASN A 96 18.73 11.96 1.34
C ASN A 96 17.86 11.40 2.48
N ASN A 97 18.41 10.41 3.19
CA ASN A 97 17.79 9.76 4.35
C ASN A 97 17.38 10.73 5.48
N LYS A 98 18.12 11.82 5.70
CA LYS A 98 17.79 12.81 6.74
C LYS A 98 16.58 13.64 6.30
N SER A 99 16.62 14.19 5.10
CA SER A 99 15.56 15.05 4.56
C SER A 99 14.22 14.33 4.46
N VAL A 100 14.20 13.11 3.89
CA VAL A 100 12.95 12.33 3.79
C VAL A 100 12.37 11.97 5.15
N ARG A 101 13.23 11.71 6.16
CA ARG A 101 12.80 11.41 7.53
C ARG A 101 12.25 12.66 8.22
N GLU A 102 12.89 13.80 8.04
CA GLU A 102 12.44 15.07 8.59
C GLU A 102 11.07 15.47 8.03
N ILE A 103 10.88 15.38 6.72
CA ILE A 103 9.60 15.67 6.07
C ILE A 103 8.52 14.69 6.54
N ALA A 104 8.82 13.38 6.62
CA ALA A 104 7.89 12.40 7.19
C ALA A 104 7.47 12.76 8.63
N ASN A 105 8.42 13.16 9.47
CA ASN A 105 8.14 13.59 10.84
C ASN A 105 7.29 14.86 10.90
N ARG A 106 7.55 15.84 10.03
CA ARG A 106 6.73 17.07 9.94
C ARG A 106 5.30 16.76 9.52
N ILE A 107 5.11 15.85 8.56
CA ILE A 107 3.79 15.36 8.15
C ILE A 107 3.11 14.61 9.31
N HIS A 108 3.85 13.79 10.06
CA HIS A 108 3.37 13.06 11.23
C HIS A 108 2.87 13.98 12.35
N ILE A 109 3.60 15.05 12.66
CA ILE A 109 3.17 16.08 13.63
C ILE A 109 1.85 16.74 13.23
N ASN A 110 1.51 16.75 11.94
CA ASN A 110 0.25 17.24 11.41
C ASN A 110 -0.83 16.13 11.27
N ASN A 111 -0.73 15.05 12.04
CA ASN A 111 -1.68 13.92 12.10
C ASN A 111 -1.78 13.06 10.83
N PHE A 112 -0.73 13.00 10.00
CA PHE A 112 -0.67 12.12 8.84
C PHE A 112 0.50 11.14 8.95
N ASP A 113 0.24 9.84 8.83
CA ASP A 113 1.31 8.84 8.81
C ASP A 113 1.73 8.51 7.37
N VAL A 114 2.89 9.02 6.95
CA VAL A 114 3.49 8.76 5.64
C VAL A 114 4.86 8.12 5.82
N LYS A 115 5.03 6.92 5.27
CA LYS A 115 6.24 6.13 5.50
C LYS A 115 7.40 6.61 4.64
N ALA A 116 8.49 7.02 5.29
CA ALA A 116 9.78 7.20 4.63
C ALA A 116 10.43 5.84 4.31
N ILE A 117 10.79 5.63 3.05
CA ILE A 117 11.55 4.47 2.59
C ILE A 117 12.99 4.92 2.32
N LEU A 118 13.91 4.35 3.10
CA LEU A 118 15.29 4.80 3.24
C LEU A 118 16.26 3.85 2.54
N SER A 119 17.43 4.35 2.15
CA SER A 119 18.58 3.50 1.82
C SER A 119 19.04 2.73 3.09
N PRO A 120 19.38 1.42 3.01
CA PRO A 120 19.64 0.62 1.79
C PRO A 120 18.42 -0.12 1.21
N THR A 121 17.20 0.06 1.75
CA THR A 121 15.97 -0.58 1.21
C THR A 121 15.68 -0.13 -0.23
N VAL A 122 16.06 1.10 -0.56
CA VAL A 122 16.08 1.64 -1.91
C VAL A 122 17.49 2.14 -2.24
N SER A 123 17.83 2.22 -3.53
CA SER A 123 19.11 2.77 -3.98
C SER A 123 19.33 4.18 -3.43
N GLN A 124 20.58 4.50 -3.08
CA GLN A 124 20.96 5.83 -2.60
C GLN A 124 20.55 6.92 -3.60
N GLY A 125 20.02 8.03 -3.09
CA GLY A 125 19.50 9.13 -3.91
C GLY A 125 18.09 8.88 -4.47
N LYS A 126 17.51 7.70 -4.23
CA LYS A 126 16.12 7.34 -4.59
C LYS A 126 15.25 7.08 -3.37
N GLU A 127 15.65 7.65 -2.22
CA GLU A 127 14.81 7.72 -1.03
C GLU A 127 13.47 8.39 -1.34
N ARG A 128 12.42 7.98 -0.62
CA ARG A 128 11.06 8.41 -0.96
C ARG A 128 10.09 8.37 0.20
N LEU A 129 9.09 9.24 0.14
CA LEU A 129 7.86 9.07 0.89
C LEU A 129 6.91 8.17 0.11
N ARG A 130 6.40 7.14 0.77
CA ARG A 130 5.42 6.21 0.20
C ARG A 130 4.04 6.53 0.77
N PHE A 131 3.20 7.10 -0.07
CA PHE A 131 1.78 7.29 0.21
C PHE A 131 1.01 6.03 -0.16
N CYS A 132 0.22 5.52 0.78
CA CYS A 132 -0.72 4.42 0.56
C CYS A 132 -2.13 5.02 0.63
N ILE A 133 -2.80 5.11 -0.50
CA ILE A 133 -4.16 5.65 -0.60
C ILE A 133 -5.15 4.53 -0.29
N HIS A 134 -6.15 4.85 0.50
CA HIS A 134 -7.23 3.97 0.89
C HIS A 134 -8.59 4.52 0.44
N SER A 135 -9.59 3.64 0.31
CA SER A 135 -10.95 4.03 -0.07
C SER A 135 -11.63 4.92 0.98
N TYR A 136 -11.24 4.78 2.25
CA TYR A 136 -11.77 5.56 3.37
C TYR A 136 -11.08 6.92 3.56
N ASN A 137 -10.03 7.25 2.81
CA ASN A 137 -9.43 8.59 2.89
C ASN A 137 -10.42 9.62 2.33
N SER A 138 -10.63 10.71 3.07
CA SER A 138 -11.47 11.80 2.58
C SER A 138 -10.71 12.64 1.55
N GLY A 139 -11.44 13.30 0.65
CA GLY A 139 -10.83 14.22 -0.31
C GLY A 139 -10.12 15.39 0.39
N GLU A 140 -10.63 15.82 1.54
CA GLU A 140 -10.00 16.88 2.35
C GLU A 140 -8.65 16.42 2.93
N GLN A 141 -8.58 15.19 3.46
CA GLN A 141 -7.33 14.61 3.95
C GLN A 141 -6.26 14.54 2.85
N ILE A 142 -6.67 14.13 1.64
CA ILE A 142 -5.78 14.09 0.46
C ILE A 142 -5.24 15.48 0.13
N LYS A 143 -6.10 16.50 0.12
CA LYS A 143 -5.71 17.89 -0.14
C LYS A 143 -4.77 18.43 0.94
N GLN A 144 -5.10 18.18 2.21
CA GLN A 144 -4.32 18.64 3.36
C GLN A 144 -2.92 18.06 3.37
N VAL A 145 -2.77 16.74 3.18
CA VAL A 145 -1.45 16.11 3.20
C VAL A 145 -0.55 16.60 2.06
N LEU A 146 -1.11 16.83 0.87
CA LEU A 146 -0.37 17.38 -0.26
C LEU A 146 -0.05 18.87 -0.09
N ASN A 147 -0.90 19.63 0.60
CA ASN A 147 -0.62 21.03 0.97
C ASN A 147 0.55 21.15 1.95
N LEU A 148 0.61 20.25 2.93
CA LEU A 148 1.74 20.15 3.84
C LEU A 148 3.01 19.80 3.09
N LEU A 149 2.94 18.80 2.19
CA LEU A 149 4.08 18.41 1.36
C LEU A 149 4.63 19.59 0.54
N SER A 150 3.78 20.37 -0.13
CA SER A 150 4.22 21.55 -0.90
C SER A 150 4.83 22.67 -0.04
N THR A 151 4.59 22.68 1.27
CA THR A 151 5.19 23.65 2.19
C THR A 151 6.55 23.19 2.70
N PHE A 152 6.84 21.89 2.60
CA PHE A 152 8.03 21.27 3.18
C PHE A 152 9.11 20.92 2.16
N VAL A 153 8.74 20.86 0.88
CA VAL A 153 9.64 20.56 -0.25
C VAL A 153 9.94 21.82 -1.05
#